data_AF-L1LTS1-F1
#
_entry.id   AF-L1LTS1-F1
#
_cell.length_a   1.000
_cell.length_b   1.000
_cell.length_c   1.000
_cell.angle_alpha   90.00
_cell.angle_beta   90.00
_cell.angle_gamma   90.00
#
_symmetry.space_group_name_H-M   'P 1'
#
loop_
_entity.id
_entity.type
_entity.pdbx_description
1 polymer ?
#
loop_
_entity_poly.entity_id
_entity_poly.type
_entity_poly.pdbx_seq_one_letter_code
_entity_poly.pdbx_strand_id
1 'polypeptide(L)'
;MGAILNLVERNLHEVRVDDARMLFHIPSSSLFASDALTGEIIDSLRGAGCSSEALVQRLAERFDGDEVNEVLRELIALELVSDGSPLTPEISARRVERTALNTVVLNVNTGCNLSCTYCYKEDLDKPSAGKRMDVETAVASVEMLLKESPDEPVYTVVFFGGEPLSNRKLIEYMVDYCERRFAEAGKRVEFVMTTNATLLTEEIVDYLNAHRFGLSVSIDGPKTVHDRNRITVGGQGTYDVVRRKADMLLSRYDSRPVGARVTLTTGVTDIETIWNHLFNEMGFAEVGFAPVTSGDISAYNLTGEELVQVFANMKALGRRYLEAALEHRNIGFSNLHQLLTDIHEGHKKALPCGAGLKMLAVDHKGELNLCHRFTGSSLPTFGNVHSGVKQVELNDFLSQRLDRTNTGCDSCRIRNLCSGGCYHESYARYGDPTHPTYHYCELMRDWVDFGIEVYSRIMAENPAFITRYITARKVH
;
A
#
# COMPACT_ATOMS: atom_id res chain seq x y z
N MET A 1 31.62 14.66 -35.38
CA MET A 1 30.16 14.79 -35.28
C MET A 1 29.83 14.59 -33.82
N GLY A 2 29.25 15.60 -33.15
CA GLY A 2 28.87 15.49 -31.74
C GLY A 2 27.86 14.37 -31.52
N ALA A 3 27.76 13.89 -30.29
CA ALA A 3 26.72 12.96 -29.87
C ALA A 3 25.33 13.55 -30.17
N ILE A 4 24.40 12.71 -30.66
CA ILE A 4 23.00 13.12 -30.81
C ILE A 4 22.32 12.92 -29.46
N LEU A 5 21.91 14.05 -28.88
CA LEU A 5 21.14 14.11 -27.65
C LEU A 5 19.71 13.67 -27.94
N ASN A 6 19.19 12.75 -27.13
CA ASN A 6 17.80 12.29 -27.24
C ASN A 6 17.15 12.30 -25.86
N LEU A 7 15.88 12.71 -25.81
CA LEU A 7 15.10 12.62 -24.58
C LEU A 7 14.81 11.15 -24.24
N VAL A 8 14.96 10.80 -22.96
CA VAL A 8 14.65 9.47 -22.44
C VAL A 8 13.24 9.47 -21.89
N GLU A 9 12.23 9.40 -22.76
CA GLU A 9 10.80 9.53 -22.39
C GLU A 9 10.37 8.58 -21.27
N ARG A 10 10.97 7.39 -21.19
CA ARG A 10 10.66 6.43 -20.12
C ARG A 10 11.15 6.86 -18.73
N ASN A 11 12.06 7.82 -18.61
CA ASN A 11 12.66 8.26 -17.34
C ASN A 11 11.97 9.49 -16.75
N LEU A 12 11.06 10.14 -17.47
CA LEU A 12 10.33 11.29 -16.98
C LEU A 12 8.82 11.17 -17.14
N HIS A 13 8.12 11.91 -16.29
CA HIS A 13 6.71 12.21 -16.45
C HIS A 13 6.46 13.64 -16.01
N GLU A 14 5.63 14.36 -16.76
CA GLU A 14 5.37 15.77 -16.52
C GLU A 14 3.91 15.99 -16.13
N VAL A 15 3.73 16.77 -15.06
CA VAL A 15 2.42 17.17 -14.55
C VAL A 15 2.39 18.70 -14.47
N ARG A 16 1.36 19.33 -15.07
CA ARG A 16 1.15 20.77 -14.94
C ARG A 16 0.33 21.03 -13.69
N VAL A 17 0.85 21.86 -12.79
CA VAL A 17 0.21 22.26 -11.53
C VAL A 17 0.19 23.77 -11.50
N ASP A 18 -0.99 24.36 -11.78
CA ASP A 18 -1.13 25.79 -12.07
C ASP A 18 -0.12 26.24 -13.14
N ASP A 19 0.73 27.22 -12.85
CA ASP A 19 1.78 27.70 -13.75
C ASP A 19 3.07 26.85 -13.69
N ALA A 20 3.19 25.95 -12.70
CA ALA A 20 4.38 25.15 -12.49
C ALA A 20 4.40 23.90 -13.40
N ARG A 21 5.58 23.62 -13.95
CA ARG A 21 5.90 22.39 -14.68
C ARG A 21 6.56 21.40 -13.73
N MET A 22 5.81 20.45 -13.21
CA MET A 22 6.36 19.41 -12.33
C MET A 22 6.95 18.27 -13.15
N LEU A 23 8.18 17.90 -12.86
CA LEU A 23 8.92 16.81 -13.47
C LEU A 23 9.11 15.68 -12.45
N PHE A 24 8.41 14.57 -12.65
CA PHE A 24 8.62 13.35 -11.90
C PHE A 24 9.71 12.52 -12.57
N HIS A 25 10.88 12.46 -11.94
CA HIS A 25 11.98 11.63 -12.37
C HIS A 25 11.74 10.19 -11.91
N ILE A 26 11.30 9.35 -12.85
CA ILE A 26 10.77 8.02 -12.53
C ILE A 26 11.85 7.11 -11.90
N PRO A 27 13.09 7.03 -12.43
CA PRO A 27 14.13 6.14 -11.89
C PRO A 27 14.47 6.33 -10.42
N SER A 28 14.45 7.58 -9.93
CA SER A 28 14.68 7.91 -8.51
C SER A 28 13.39 8.16 -7.72
N SER A 29 12.23 8.23 -8.39
CA SER A 29 10.94 8.65 -7.80
C SER A 29 11.01 10.03 -7.14
N SER A 30 11.85 10.92 -7.67
CA SER A 30 12.01 12.29 -7.19
C SER A 30 11.14 13.25 -8.00
N LEU A 31 10.70 14.33 -7.37
CA LEU A 31 9.85 15.34 -8.00
C LEU A 31 10.57 16.70 -8.00
N PHE A 32 10.64 17.33 -9.17
CA PHE A 32 11.30 18.62 -9.39
C PHE A 32 10.30 19.63 -9.98
N ALA A 33 10.41 20.90 -9.60
CA ALA A 33 9.79 21.98 -10.37
C ALA A 33 10.78 22.38 -11.48
N SER A 34 10.37 22.21 -12.74
CA SER A 34 11.18 22.55 -13.91
C SER A 34 11.10 24.05 -14.18
N ASP A 35 12.27 24.68 -14.30
CA ASP A 35 12.38 26.08 -14.72
C ASP A 35 12.19 26.23 -16.24
N ALA A 36 12.22 27.49 -16.72
CA ALA A 36 12.00 27.78 -18.13
C ALA A 36 13.06 27.13 -19.04
N LEU A 37 14.34 27.17 -18.63
CA LEU A 37 15.44 26.61 -19.42
C LEU A 37 15.34 25.08 -19.53
N THR A 38 15.15 24.40 -18.39
CA THR A 38 14.94 22.95 -18.33
C THR A 38 13.77 22.53 -19.19
N GLY A 39 12.64 23.24 -19.09
CA GLY A 39 11.46 22.99 -19.91
C GLY A 39 11.72 23.11 -21.41
N GLU A 40 12.42 24.16 -21.84
CA GLU A 40 12.74 24.41 -23.25
C GLU A 40 13.74 23.40 -23.82
N ILE A 41 14.70 22.93 -23.01
CA ILE A 41 15.59 21.83 -23.40
C ILE A 41 14.79 20.55 -23.62
N ILE A 42 13.91 20.19 -22.67
CA ILE A 42 13.06 18.99 -22.78
C ILE A 42 12.19 19.08 -24.04
N ASP A 43 11.51 20.21 -24.26
CA ASP A 43 10.62 20.39 -25.40
C ASP A 43 11.38 20.41 -26.74
N SER A 44 12.60 20.97 -26.76
CA SER A 44 13.46 20.98 -27.96
C SER A 44 13.96 19.60 -28.36
N LEU A 45 14.14 18.70 -27.39
CA LEU A 45 14.58 17.32 -27.60
C LEU A 45 13.40 16.36 -27.82
N ARG A 46 12.18 16.78 -27.47
CA ARG A 46 10.96 16.01 -27.67
C ARG A 46 10.60 15.97 -29.15
N GLY A 47 10.69 14.78 -29.75
CA GLY A 47 10.32 14.50 -31.14
C GLY A 47 11.49 14.40 -32.13
N ALA A 48 12.60 15.10 -31.91
CA ALA A 48 13.80 14.94 -32.73
C ALA A 48 15.07 15.28 -31.95
N GLY A 49 15.96 14.29 -31.80
CA GLY A 49 17.28 14.51 -31.20
C GLY A 49 18.13 15.49 -32.01
N CYS A 50 19.07 16.15 -31.33
CA CYS A 50 20.00 17.09 -31.96
C CYS A 50 21.37 17.08 -31.27
N SER A 51 22.39 17.70 -31.86
CA SER A 51 23.67 17.87 -31.17
C SER A 51 23.58 18.98 -30.12
N SER A 52 24.51 18.98 -29.15
CA SER A 52 24.60 20.05 -28.15
C SER A 52 24.76 21.43 -28.79
N GLU A 53 25.57 21.55 -29.86
CA GLU A 53 25.77 22.82 -30.55
C GLU A 53 24.48 23.32 -31.21
N ALA A 54 23.72 22.41 -31.83
CA ALA A 54 22.44 22.75 -32.43
C ALA A 54 21.40 23.16 -31.38
N LEU A 55 21.40 22.52 -30.20
CA LEU A 55 20.52 22.87 -29.10
C LEU A 55 20.84 24.26 -28.55
N VAL A 56 22.12 24.54 -28.25
CA VAL A 56 22.59 25.85 -27.79
C VAL A 56 22.22 26.93 -28.82
N GLN A 57 22.42 26.66 -30.11
CA GLN A 57 22.06 27.61 -31.16
C GLN A 57 20.55 27.90 -31.22
N ARG A 58 19.69 26.89 -31.01
CA ARG A 58 18.22 27.07 -30.98
C ARG A 58 17.77 27.94 -29.80
N LEU A 59 18.49 27.87 -28.68
CA LEU A 59 18.11 28.52 -27.42
C LEU A 59 18.84 29.85 -27.18
N ALA A 60 19.81 30.21 -28.02
CA ALA A 60 20.70 31.36 -27.84
C ALA A 60 19.99 32.73 -27.78
N GLU A 61 18.78 32.87 -28.34
CA GLU A 61 18.01 34.11 -28.25
C GLU A 61 17.41 34.35 -26.85
N ARG A 62 17.30 33.30 -26.03
CA ARG A 62 16.57 33.33 -24.75
C ARG A 62 17.43 32.98 -23.54
N PHE A 63 18.50 32.21 -23.73
CA PHE A 63 19.33 31.67 -22.66
C PHE A 63 20.81 31.75 -23.00
N ASP A 64 21.65 31.84 -21.97
CA ASP A 64 23.10 31.82 -22.13
C ASP A 64 23.59 30.41 -22.50
N GLY A 65 24.60 30.32 -23.36
CA GLY A 65 25.10 29.03 -23.86
C GLY A 65 25.77 28.19 -22.77
N ASP A 66 26.42 28.80 -21.79
CA ASP A 66 27.05 28.08 -20.68
C ASP A 66 25.99 27.53 -19.72
N GLU A 67 24.92 28.29 -19.46
CA GLU A 67 23.75 27.84 -18.69
C GLU A 67 23.06 26.64 -19.36
N VAL A 68 22.84 26.70 -20.67
CA VAL A 68 22.25 25.57 -21.44
C VAL A 68 23.10 24.30 -21.30
N ASN A 69 24.43 24.43 -21.40
CA ASN A 69 25.35 23.30 -21.26
C ASN A 69 25.44 22.76 -19.82
N GLU A 70 25.26 23.61 -18.81
CA GLU A 70 25.16 23.18 -17.42
C GLU A 70 23.90 22.35 -17.16
N VAL A 71 22.72 22.89 -17.50
CA VAL A 71 21.45 22.15 -17.35
C VAL A 71 21.47 20.85 -18.16
N LEU A 72 22.05 20.87 -19.37
CA LEU A 72 22.18 19.65 -20.17
C LEU A 72 23.03 18.58 -19.46
N ARG A 73 24.13 18.96 -18.78
CA ARG A 73 24.94 18.01 -17.99
C ARG A 73 24.14 17.42 -16.84
N GLU A 74 23.31 18.20 -16.16
CA GLU A 74 22.43 17.70 -15.10
C GLU A 74 21.37 16.73 -15.63
N LEU A 75 20.73 17.06 -16.76
CA LEU A 75 19.75 16.19 -17.40
C LEU A 75 20.37 14.87 -17.91
N ILE A 76 21.62 14.90 -18.37
CA ILE A 76 22.37 13.68 -18.72
C ILE A 76 22.71 12.87 -17.46
N ALA A 77 23.13 13.52 -16.38
CA ALA A 77 23.43 12.85 -15.11
C ALA A 77 22.19 12.20 -14.47
N LEU A 78 21.01 12.78 -14.68
CA LEU A 78 19.72 12.20 -14.30
C LEU A 78 19.18 11.19 -15.33
N GLU A 79 19.90 10.94 -16.43
CA GLU A 79 19.44 10.09 -17.52
C GLU A 79 18.08 10.51 -18.11
N LEU A 80 17.76 11.80 -18.05
CA LEU A 80 16.63 12.42 -18.72
C LEU A 80 16.94 12.71 -20.19
N VAL A 81 18.22 12.98 -20.48
CA VAL A 81 18.77 13.12 -21.83
C VAL A 81 19.89 12.09 -22.01
N SER A 82 19.86 11.37 -23.13
CA SER A 82 20.88 10.42 -23.54
C SER A 82 21.81 11.06 -24.56
N ASP A 83 23.11 11.01 -24.31
CA ASP A 83 24.18 11.37 -25.25
C ASP A 83 24.70 10.15 -26.05
N GLY A 84 23.97 9.03 -26.00
CA GLY A 84 24.37 7.77 -26.63
C GLY A 84 25.16 6.85 -25.69
N SER A 85 25.46 7.30 -24.47
CA SER A 85 25.92 6.43 -23.40
C SER A 85 24.85 5.40 -23.03
N PRO A 86 25.23 4.15 -22.70
CA PRO A 86 24.28 3.17 -22.17
C PRO A 86 23.62 3.69 -20.89
N LEU A 87 22.28 3.70 -20.88
CA LEU A 87 21.50 4.04 -19.69
C LEU A 87 21.70 2.99 -18.59
N THR A 88 21.66 3.43 -17.33
CA THR A 88 21.72 2.54 -16.19
C THR A 88 20.51 1.60 -16.23
N PRO A 89 20.72 0.27 -16.12
CA PRO A 89 19.62 -0.65 -15.95
C PRO A 89 18.86 -0.32 -14.66
N GLU A 90 17.61 0.15 -14.80
CA GLU A 90 16.79 0.70 -13.70
C GLU A 90 16.65 -0.24 -12.49
N ILE A 91 16.59 -1.52 -12.82
CA ILE A 91 16.61 -2.66 -11.94
C ILE A 91 17.56 -3.58 -12.69
N SER A 92 18.87 -3.51 -12.42
CA SER A 92 19.78 -4.61 -12.80
C SER A 92 19.00 -5.90 -12.50
N ALA A 93 18.88 -6.85 -13.41
CA ALA A 93 18.13 -8.08 -13.20
C ALA A 93 18.62 -8.81 -11.93
N ARG A 94 18.17 -8.36 -10.76
CA ARG A 94 18.60 -8.83 -9.45
C ARG A 94 17.63 -9.94 -9.16
N ARG A 95 18.12 -11.16 -9.30
CA ARG A 95 17.45 -12.26 -8.64
C ARG A 95 17.30 -11.88 -7.17
N VAL A 96 16.12 -12.07 -6.61
CA VAL A 96 15.97 -11.92 -5.16
C VAL A 96 16.74 -13.09 -4.55
N GLU A 97 17.89 -12.82 -3.93
CA GLU A 97 18.74 -13.88 -3.35
C GLU A 97 18.34 -14.21 -1.92
N ARG A 98 17.90 -13.20 -1.15
CA ARG A 98 17.45 -13.36 0.23
C ARG A 98 16.31 -12.40 0.55
N THR A 99 15.25 -12.94 1.14
CA THR A 99 14.11 -12.19 1.66
C THR A 99 14.35 -11.86 3.13
N ALA A 100 14.25 -10.59 3.50
CA ALA A 100 14.32 -10.14 4.89
C ALA A 100 12.90 -10.12 5.47
N LEU A 101 12.39 -11.31 5.78
CA LEU A 101 11.09 -11.50 6.41
C LEU A 101 11.10 -10.92 7.83
N ASN A 102 10.36 -9.84 8.04
CA ASN A 102 10.22 -9.22 9.36
C ASN A 102 8.76 -9.13 9.82
N THR A 103 7.81 -9.53 8.98
CA THR A 103 6.38 -9.54 9.30
C THR A 103 5.79 -10.92 9.10
N VAL A 104 5.05 -11.39 10.10
CA VAL A 104 4.25 -12.61 10.00
C VAL A 104 2.78 -12.31 10.25
N VAL A 105 1.90 -12.81 9.37
CA VAL A 105 0.45 -12.67 9.53
C VAL A 105 -0.13 -14.00 9.98
N LEU A 106 -0.52 -14.09 11.25
CA LEU A 106 -1.08 -15.30 11.85
C LEU A 106 -2.59 -15.32 11.63
N ASN A 107 -3.09 -16.25 10.82
CA ASN A 107 -4.53 -16.51 10.77
C ASN A 107 -4.94 -17.37 11.97
N VAL A 108 -5.27 -16.72 13.09
CA VAL A 108 -5.48 -17.38 14.38
C VAL A 108 -6.73 -18.26 14.41
N ASN A 109 -7.71 -17.96 13.56
CA ASN A 109 -8.93 -18.74 13.37
C ASN A 109 -9.49 -18.47 11.97
N THR A 110 -9.90 -19.49 11.24
CA THR A 110 -10.66 -19.29 9.99
C THR A 110 -12.10 -18.85 10.25
N GLY A 111 -12.65 -19.18 11.42
CA GLY A 111 -14.04 -18.85 11.77
C GLY A 111 -14.26 -17.36 12.04
N CYS A 112 -15.44 -16.88 11.65
CA CYS A 112 -15.89 -15.51 11.89
C CYS A 112 -17.32 -15.50 12.42
N ASN A 113 -17.65 -14.55 13.30
CA ASN A 113 -19.03 -14.40 13.81
C ASN A 113 -19.91 -13.60 12.83
N LEU A 114 -19.32 -13.05 11.77
CA LEU A 114 -19.99 -12.42 10.65
C LEU A 114 -19.90 -13.31 9.40
N SER A 115 -20.82 -13.09 8.47
CA SER A 115 -20.86 -13.72 7.15
C SER A 115 -20.91 -12.62 6.09
N CYS A 116 -19.81 -11.85 6.00
CA CYS A 116 -19.75 -10.72 5.10
C CYS A 116 -19.90 -11.17 3.64
N THR A 117 -20.80 -10.54 2.90
CA THR A 117 -21.18 -10.96 1.54
C THR A 117 -20.02 -10.95 0.54
N TYR A 118 -19.04 -10.06 0.72
CA TYR A 118 -17.87 -9.90 -0.12
C TYR A 118 -16.60 -10.59 0.43
N CYS A 119 -16.72 -11.37 1.51
CA CYS A 119 -15.52 -11.96 2.11
C CYS A 119 -14.84 -12.91 1.13
N TYR A 120 -13.54 -12.73 0.94
CA TYR A 120 -12.75 -13.56 0.04
C TYR A 120 -12.48 -14.97 0.60
N LYS A 121 -12.84 -15.24 1.87
CA LYS A 121 -12.71 -16.58 2.48
C LYS A 121 -13.95 -17.41 2.15
N GLU A 122 -13.79 -18.34 1.21
CA GLU A 122 -14.84 -19.26 0.78
C GLU A 122 -15.24 -20.26 1.89
N ASP A 123 -14.32 -20.56 2.81
CA ASP A 123 -14.50 -21.45 3.97
C ASP A 123 -14.83 -20.69 5.28
N LEU A 124 -15.66 -19.63 5.23
CA LEU A 124 -16.10 -18.96 6.46
C LEU A 124 -17.13 -19.81 7.22
N ASP A 125 -16.62 -20.59 8.17
CA ASP A 125 -17.43 -21.23 9.19
C ASP A 125 -17.76 -20.28 10.36
N LYS A 126 -18.80 -20.62 11.14
CA LYS A 126 -19.07 -19.94 12.43
C LYS A 126 -17.83 -20.03 13.33
N PRO A 127 -17.61 -19.13 14.31
CA PRO A 127 -16.36 -19.09 15.10
C PRO A 127 -16.00 -20.41 15.79
N SER A 128 -17.01 -21.20 16.16
CA SER A 128 -16.87 -22.51 16.82
C SER A 128 -16.56 -23.66 15.86
N ALA A 129 -16.88 -23.51 14.58
CA ALA A 129 -16.60 -24.50 13.53
C ALA A 129 -15.33 -24.13 12.72
N GLY A 130 -14.82 -22.91 12.90
CA GLY A 130 -13.55 -22.47 12.32
C GLY A 130 -12.36 -23.32 12.76
N LYS A 131 -11.37 -23.42 11.87
CA LYS A 131 -10.09 -24.11 12.12
C LYS A 131 -9.17 -23.14 12.85
N ARG A 132 -8.87 -23.46 14.11
CA ARG A 132 -8.02 -22.64 14.98
C ARG A 132 -6.57 -23.02 14.79
N MET A 133 -5.71 -22.02 14.73
CA MET A 133 -4.27 -22.21 14.87
C MET A 133 -3.97 -22.65 16.30
N ASP A 134 -3.06 -23.61 16.46
CA ASP A 134 -2.56 -24.02 17.77
C ASP A 134 -1.34 -23.18 18.19
N VAL A 135 -0.99 -23.30 19.47
CA VAL A 135 0.15 -22.59 20.06
C VAL A 135 1.47 -23.01 19.43
N GLU A 136 1.63 -24.30 19.11
CA GLU A 136 2.87 -24.83 18.55
C GLU A 136 3.18 -24.21 17.18
N THR A 137 2.18 -24.16 16.31
CA THR A 137 2.25 -23.54 14.98
C THR A 137 2.54 -22.04 15.09
N ALA A 138 1.87 -21.33 16.01
CA ALA A 138 2.08 -19.89 16.19
C ALA A 138 3.49 -19.58 16.71
N VAL A 139 4.00 -20.37 17.66
CA VAL A 139 5.38 -20.27 18.15
C VAL A 139 6.39 -20.59 17.04
N ALA A 140 6.17 -21.67 16.28
CA ALA A 140 7.01 -22.04 15.15
C ALA A 140 7.06 -20.92 14.08
N SER A 141 5.97 -20.19 13.89
CA SER A 141 5.92 -19.04 12.98
C SER A 141 6.89 -17.92 13.40
N VAL A 142 6.99 -17.62 14.69
CA VAL A 142 7.87 -16.59 15.24
C VAL A 142 9.33 -17.04 15.23
N GLU A 143 9.60 -18.29 15.60
CA GLU A 143 10.95 -18.85 15.54
C GLU A 143 11.46 -18.94 14.10
N MET A 144 10.59 -19.27 13.13
CA MET A 144 10.91 -19.21 11.70
C MET A 144 11.31 -17.79 11.31
N LEU A 145 10.54 -16.76 11.68
CA LEU A 145 10.84 -15.37 11.34
C LEU A 145 12.22 -14.91 11.86
N LEU A 146 12.52 -15.24 13.12
CA LEU A 146 13.81 -14.96 13.76
C LEU A 146 14.97 -15.69 13.07
N LYS A 147 14.75 -16.93 12.63
CA LYS A 147 15.75 -17.73 11.92
C LYS A 147 16.03 -17.20 10.52
N GLU A 148 14.98 -16.84 9.76
CA GLU A 148 15.13 -16.37 8.37
C GLU A 148 15.81 -15.00 8.32
N SER A 149 15.49 -14.13 9.29
CA SER A 149 15.97 -12.74 9.29
C SER A 149 16.57 -12.32 10.64
N PRO A 150 17.67 -12.94 11.10
CA PRO A 150 18.27 -12.70 12.42
C PRO A 150 18.84 -11.27 12.58
N ASP A 151 19.09 -10.57 11.48
CA ASP A 151 19.70 -9.24 11.47
C ASP A 151 18.66 -8.12 11.62
N GLU A 152 17.37 -8.41 11.43
CA GLU A 152 16.30 -7.41 11.53
C GLU A 152 16.16 -6.89 12.97
N PRO A 153 16.10 -5.56 13.19
CA PRO A 153 16.01 -5.00 14.54
C PRO A 153 14.57 -4.96 15.09
N VAL A 154 13.58 -5.00 14.19
CA VAL A 154 12.15 -4.85 14.51
C VAL A 154 11.36 -5.87 13.72
N TYR A 155 10.43 -6.55 14.38
CA TYR A 155 9.53 -7.51 13.76
C TYR A 155 8.09 -7.11 14.02
N THR A 156 7.19 -7.51 13.12
CA THR A 156 5.75 -7.28 13.26
C THR A 156 5.00 -8.61 13.26
N VAL A 157 4.17 -8.81 14.28
CA VAL A 157 3.23 -9.93 14.35
C VAL A 157 1.82 -9.40 14.13
N VAL A 158 1.23 -9.78 13.00
CA VAL A 158 -0.13 -9.38 12.63
C VAL A 158 -1.09 -10.50 13.00
N PHE A 159 -2.02 -10.23 13.91
CA PHE A 159 -3.11 -11.14 14.23
C PHE A 159 -4.28 -10.89 13.27
N PHE A 160 -4.59 -11.91 12.48
CA PHE A 160 -5.61 -11.88 11.44
C PHE A 160 -6.47 -13.15 11.49
N GLY A 161 -7.42 -13.32 10.58
CA GLY A 161 -8.28 -14.51 10.57
C GLY A 161 -9.61 -14.24 9.90
N GLY A 162 -10.64 -15.00 10.30
CA GLY A 162 -12.02 -14.56 10.14
C GLY A 162 -12.26 -13.38 11.09
N GLU A 163 -12.43 -13.66 12.38
CA GLU A 163 -12.33 -12.65 13.44
C GLU A 163 -11.23 -13.06 14.44
N PRO A 164 -10.11 -12.32 14.55
CA PRO A 164 -8.98 -12.73 15.38
C PRO A 164 -9.35 -12.87 16.87
N LEU A 165 -10.21 -11.98 17.40
CA LEU A 165 -10.61 -12.04 18.81
C LEU A 165 -11.39 -13.31 19.18
N SER A 166 -11.86 -14.09 18.20
CA SER A 166 -12.45 -15.40 18.46
C SER A 166 -11.45 -16.43 19.00
N ASN A 167 -10.15 -16.18 18.88
CA ASN A 167 -9.07 -16.96 19.48
C ASN A 167 -8.18 -16.10 20.39
N ARG A 168 -8.80 -15.27 21.24
CA ARG A 168 -8.12 -14.39 22.21
C ARG A 168 -7.04 -15.09 23.03
N LYS A 169 -7.30 -16.32 23.49
CA LYS A 169 -6.34 -17.10 24.30
C LYS A 169 -5.00 -17.32 23.60
N LEU A 170 -5.03 -17.60 22.28
CA LEU A 170 -3.80 -17.73 21.50
C LEU A 170 -3.09 -16.39 21.36
N ILE A 171 -3.85 -15.31 21.12
CA ILE A 171 -3.29 -13.96 20.98
C ILE A 171 -2.56 -13.55 22.26
N GLU A 172 -3.19 -13.71 23.43
CA GLU A 172 -2.58 -13.38 24.72
C GLU A 172 -1.31 -14.19 24.97
N TYR A 173 -1.37 -15.51 24.77
CA TYR A 173 -0.20 -16.37 24.87
C TYR A 173 0.94 -15.91 23.94
N MET A 174 0.62 -15.57 22.69
CA MET A 174 1.62 -15.18 21.71
C MET A 174 2.22 -13.80 21.99
N VAL A 175 1.45 -12.85 22.53
CA VAL A 175 1.98 -11.56 22.98
C VAL A 175 3.04 -11.76 24.06
N ASP A 176 2.69 -12.49 25.13
CA ASP A 176 3.62 -12.80 26.24
C ASP A 176 4.89 -13.51 25.74
N TYR A 177 4.69 -14.53 24.88
CA TYR A 177 5.79 -15.27 24.29
C TYR A 177 6.68 -14.37 23.41
N CYS A 178 6.09 -13.55 22.53
CA CYS A 178 6.81 -12.67 21.62
C CYS A 178 7.60 -11.60 22.37
N GLU A 179 6.98 -10.87 23.29
CA GLU A 179 7.66 -9.81 24.04
C GLU A 179 8.89 -10.35 24.77
N ARG A 180 8.76 -11.51 25.45
CA ARG A 180 9.88 -12.17 26.11
C ARG A 180 10.94 -12.65 25.09
N ARG A 181 10.53 -13.37 24.05
CA ARG A 181 11.43 -14.03 23.10
C ARG A 181 12.22 -13.04 22.24
N PHE A 182 11.59 -11.94 21.81
CA PHE A 182 12.27 -10.87 21.07
C PHE A 182 13.18 -10.05 21.97
N ALA A 183 12.80 -9.79 23.23
CA ALA A 183 13.68 -9.14 24.20
C ALA A 183 14.93 -9.97 24.50
N GLU A 184 14.79 -11.29 24.69
CA GLU A 184 15.92 -12.24 24.84
C GLU A 184 16.88 -12.20 23.63
N ALA A 185 16.35 -11.93 22.43
CA ALA A 185 17.14 -11.77 21.20
C ALA A 185 17.68 -10.35 20.96
N GLY A 186 17.41 -9.41 21.86
CA GLY A 186 17.78 -7.99 21.69
C GLY A 186 17.02 -7.29 20.55
N LYS A 187 15.79 -7.71 20.27
CA LYS A 187 14.95 -7.24 19.17
C LYS A 187 13.67 -6.58 19.67
N ARG A 188 13.03 -5.75 18.84
CA ARG A 188 11.69 -5.18 19.13
C ARG A 188 10.61 -5.91 18.36
N VAL A 189 9.40 -5.96 18.95
CA VAL A 189 8.21 -6.50 18.30
C VAL A 189 7.08 -5.49 18.33
N GLU A 190 6.34 -5.40 17.23
CA GLU A 190 5.08 -4.68 17.12
C GLU A 190 3.93 -5.64 16.85
N PHE A 191 2.78 -5.35 17.45
CA PHE A 191 1.56 -6.11 17.23
C PHE A 191 0.57 -5.30 16.40
N VAL A 192 -0.09 -5.95 15.43
CA VAL A 192 -1.12 -5.32 14.59
C VAL A 192 -2.34 -6.24 14.54
N MET A 193 -3.53 -5.67 14.57
CA MET A 193 -4.78 -6.40 14.45
C MET A 193 -5.80 -5.65 13.60
N THR A 194 -6.50 -6.40 12.75
CA THR A 194 -7.74 -5.94 12.11
C THR A 194 -8.91 -6.74 12.67
N THR A 195 -9.92 -6.06 13.21
CA THR A 195 -11.09 -6.69 13.83
C THR A 195 -12.39 -6.12 13.24
N ASN A 196 -13.46 -6.92 13.28
CA ASN A 196 -14.83 -6.47 13.03
C ASN A 196 -15.45 -5.76 14.26
N ALA A 197 -14.69 -5.61 15.36
CA ALA A 197 -15.04 -4.94 16.61
C ALA A 197 -16.14 -5.60 17.48
N THR A 198 -16.93 -6.52 16.95
CA THR A 198 -18.11 -7.06 17.64
C THR A 198 -17.78 -7.83 18.93
N LEU A 199 -16.58 -8.41 19.02
CA LEU A 199 -16.11 -9.16 20.18
C LEU A 199 -15.34 -8.30 21.21
N LEU A 200 -15.14 -7.01 20.94
CA LEU A 200 -14.43 -6.13 21.87
C LEU A 200 -15.19 -6.00 23.19
N THR A 201 -14.45 -5.96 24.29
CA THR A 201 -14.92 -5.60 25.63
C THR A 201 -13.95 -4.56 26.19
N GLU A 202 -14.33 -3.88 27.28
CA GLU A 202 -13.42 -2.93 27.94
C GLU A 202 -12.10 -3.60 28.33
N GLU A 203 -12.18 -4.80 28.91
CA GLU A 203 -11.01 -5.62 29.27
C GLU A 203 -10.10 -5.91 28.06
N ILE A 204 -10.68 -6.27 26.90
CA ILE A 204 -9.89 -6.53 25.68
C ILE A 204 -9.25 -5.23 25.18
N VAL A 205 -9.97 -4.10 25.21
CA VAL A 205 -9.44 -2.81 24.78
C VAL A 205 -8.26 -2.38 25.66
N ASP A 206 -8.41 -2.51 26.98
CA ASP A 206 -7.37 -2.17 27.95
C ASP A 206 -6.12 -3.05 27.74
N TYR A 207 -6.31 -4.33 27.48
CA TYR A 207 -5.23 -5.26 27.12
C TYR A 207 -4.52 -4.82 25.83
N LEU A 208 -5.26 -4.58 24.75
CA LEU A 208 -4.69 -4.13 23.47
C LEU A 208 -3.95 -2.79 23.61
N ASN A 209 -4.42 -1.90 24.49
CA ASN A 209 -3.79 -0.62 24.78
C ASN A 209 -2.46 -0.79 25.54
N ALA A 210 -2.45 -1.65 26.57
CA ALA A 210 -1.25 -1.96 27.35
C ALA A 210 -0.11 -2.50 26.47
N HIS A 211 -0.45 -3.29 25.45
CA HIS A 211 0.49 -3.86 24.48
C HIS A 211 0.61 -3.04 23.18
N ARG A 212 0.06 -1.83 23.14
CA ARG A 212 0.23 -0.83 22.05
C ARG A 212 -0.05 -1.37 20.63
N PHE A 213 -1.11 -2.16 20.48
CA PHE A 213 -1.46 -2.79 19.19
C PHE A 213 -1.77 -1.77 18.09
N GLY A 214 -1.23 -1.87 16.88
CA GLY A 214 -1.78 -1.16 15.72
C GLY A 214 -3.18 -1.68 15.37
N LEU A 215 -4.22 -0.86 15.50
CA LEU A 215 -5.62 -1.30 15.34
C LEU A 215 -6.28 -0.73 14.09
N SER A 216 -6.99 -1.61 13.38
CA SER A 216 -7.92 -1.25 12.31
C SER A 216 -9.29 -1.88 12.56
N VAL A 217 -10.35 -1.06 12.52
CA VAL A 217 -11.73 -1.52 12.64
C VAL A 217 -12.35 -1.63 11.26
N SER A 218 -12.93 -2.79 10.99
CA SER A 218 -13.61 -3.06 9.73
C SER A 218 -15.04 -2.52 9.78
N ILE A 219 -15.29 -1.39 9.12
CA ILE A 219 -16.58 -0.69 9.11
C ILE A 219 -16.75 0.05 7.78
N ASP A 220 -17.82 -0.25 7.04
CA ASP A 220 -17.96 0.24 5.65
C ASP A 220 -18.65 1.61 5.52
N GLY A 221 -19.03 2.26 6.63
CA GLY A 221 -19.71 3.55 6.63
C GLY A 221 -21.05 3.53 7.38
N PRO A 222 -22.02 4.40 7.01
CA PRO A 222 -23.33 4.47 7.64
C PRO A 222 -24.05 3.12 7.65
N LYS A 223 -25.02 2.98 8.57
CA LYS A 223 -25.76 1.73 8.82
C LYS A 223 -26.24 1.03 7.54
N THR A 224 -26.84 1.77 6.62
CA THR A 224 -27.40 1.22 5.36
C THR A 224 -26.32 0.61 4.46
N VAL A 225 -25.14 1.22 4.40
CA VAL A 225 -23.99 0.73 3.63
C VAL A 225 -23.35 -0.47 4.34
N HIS A 226 -23.13 -0.35 5.64
CA HIS A 226 -22.50 -1.39 6.45
C HIS A 226 -23.32 -2.67 6.50
N ASP A 227 -24.61 -2.57 6.87
CA ASP A 227 -25.47 -3.73 7.09
C ASP A 227 -25.87 -4.43 5.79
N ARG A 228 -25.69 -3.79 4.63
CA ARG A 228 -25.88 -4.44 3.32
C ARG A 228 -24.95 -5.63 3.15
N ASN A 229 -23.73 -5.53 3.67
CA ASN A 229 -22.68 -6.53 3.43
C ASN A 229 -22.19 -7.21 4.71
N ARG A 230 -22.05 -6.47 5.83
CA ARG A 230 -21.52 -6.98 7.09
C ARG A 230 -22.64 -7.48 7.99
N ILE A 231 -23.12 -8.67 7.68
CA ILE A 231 -24.19 -9.35 8.41
C ILE A 231 -23.61 -10.42 9.35
N THR A 232 -24.34 -10.72 10.42
CA THR A 232 -24.12 -11.92 11.23
C THR A 232 -24.39 -13.17 10.41
N VAL A 233 -23.94 -14.33 10.89
CA VAL A 233 -24.31 -15.64 10.33
C VAL A 233 -25.84 -15.84 10.27
N GLY A 234 -26.60 -15.17 11.13
CA GLY A 234 -28.07 -15.19 11.13
C GLY A 234 -28.72 -14.16 10.19
N GLY A 235 -27.94 -13.47 9.34
CA GLY A 235 -28.44 -12.50 8.37
C GLY A 235 -28.76 -11.11 8.92
N GLN A 236 -28.51 -10.85 10.20
CA GLN A 236 -28.79 -9.55 10.82
C GLN A 236 -27.64 -8.56 10.61
N GLY A 237 -27.96 -7.30 10.36
CA GLY A 237 -26.99 -6.20 10.32
C GLY A 237 -26.20 -6.05 11.62
N THR A 238 -24.98 -5.51 11.53
CA THR A 238 -24.01 -5.49 12.64
C THR A 238 -23.61 -4.07 13.06
N TYR A 239 -23.98 -3.05 12.28
CA TYR A 239 -23.55 -1.68 12.47
C TYR A 239 -23.79 -1.16 13.89
N ASP A 240 -24.96 -1.36 14.50
CA ASP A 240 -25.25 -0.79 15.82
C ASP A 240 -24.37 -1.40 16.91
N VAL A 241 -23.99 -2.68 16.76
CA VAL A 241 -23.03 -3.33 17.65
C VAL A 241 -21.64 -2.75 17.40
N VAL A 242 -21.20 -2.72 16.14
CA VAL A 242 -19.88 -2.21 15.75
C VAL A 242 -19.69 -0.77 16.19
N ARG A 243 -20.68 0.11 15.99
CA ARG A 243 -20.65 1.51 16.42
C ARG A 243 -20.43 1.63 17.93
N ARG A 244 -21.25 0.97 18.76
CA ARG A 244 -21.07 1.02 20.23
C ARG A 244 -19.70 0.50 20.66
N LYS A 245 -19.19 -0.53 19.98
CA LYS A 245 -17.86 -1.11 20.28
C LYS A 245 -16.72 -0.21 19.82
N ALA A 246 -16.87 0.46 18.67
CA ALA A 246 -15.92 1.45 18.18
C ALA A 246 -15.89 2.69 19.09
N ASP A 247 -17.05 3.20 19.53
CA ASP A 247 -17.12 4.32 20.47
C ASP A 247 -16.40 3.98 21.79
N MET A 248 -16.67 2.78 22.33
CA MET A 248 -15.97 2.26 23.51
C MET A 248 -14.45 2.15 23.27
N LEU A 249 -14.03 1.59 22.12
CA LEU A 249 -12.61 1.46 21.77
C LEU A 249 -11.93 2.84 21.72
N LEU A 250 -12.49 3.78 20.95
CA LEU A 250 -11.91 5.11 20.74
C LEU A 250 -11.87 5.94 22.03
N SER A 251 -12.78 5.70 22.97
CA SER A 251 -12.78 6.39 24.28
C SER A 251 -11.73 5.87 25.28
N ARG A 252 -11.19 4.66 25.07
CA ARG A 252 -10.29 3.98 26.01
C ARG A 252 -8.89 3.72 25.49
N TYR A 253 -8.74 3.62 24.17
CA TYR A 253 -7.48 3.30 23.52
C TYR A 253 -6.76 4.57 23.08
N ASP A 254 -5.59 4.83 23.65
CA ASP A 254 -4.80 6.06 23.43
C ASP A 254 -3.34 5.80 23.02
N SER A 255 -2.91 4.53 22.98
CA SER A 255 -1.52 4.18 22.69
C SER A 255 -1.12 4.42 21.23
N ARG A 256 -2.05 4.31 20.27
CA ARG A 256 -1.85 4.61 18.83
C ARG A 256 -3.13 5.16 18.19
N PRO A 257 -3.06 5.77 16.99
CA PRO A 257 -4.24 6.08 16.20
C PRO A 257 -4.99 4.81 15.75
N VAL A 258 -6.33 4.81 15.87
CA VAL A 258 -7.19 3.71 15.36
C VAL A 258 -7.75 4.10 14.00
N GLY A 259 -7.54 3.25 13.00
CA GLY A 259 -8.06 3.44 11.64
C GLY A 259 -9.36 2.68 11.37
N ALA A 260 -10.21 3.24 10.50
CA ALA A 260 -11.32 2.53 9.87
C ALA A 260 -10.90 1.97 8.51
N ARG A 261 -11.35 0.74 8.22
CA ARG A 261 -11.13 0.05 6.94
C ARG A 261 -12.46 -0.21 6.27
N VAL A 262 -12.63 0.40 5.10
CA VAL A 262 -13.84 0.34 4.27
C VAL A 262 -13.59 -0.56 3.07
N THR A 263 -14.49 -1.51 2.82
CA THR A 263 -14.55 -2.25 1.56
C THR A 263 -15.61 -1.65 0.65
N LEU A 264 -15.22 -1.19 -0.54
CA LEU A 264 -16.13 -0.65 -1.55
C LEU A 264 -16.63 -1.77 -2.47
N THR A 265 -17.93 -1.99 -2.51
CA THR A 265 -18.61 -2.96 -3.38
C THR A 265 -19.48 -2.26 -4.41
N THR A 266 -20.00 -3.00 -5.40
CA THR A 266 -20.99 -2.48 -6.35
C THR A 266 -22.14 -1.71 -5.67
N GLY A 267 -22.50 -0.56 -6.22
CA GLY A 267 -23.47 0.40 -5.69
C GLY A 267 -22.98 1.21 -4.49
N VAL A 268 -21.74 1.04 -4.02
CA VAL A 268 -21.15 1.79 -2.90
C VAL A 268 -19.93 2.56 -3.41
N THR A 269 -20.18 3.75 -3.95
CA THR A 269 -19.12 4.62 -4.50
C THR A 269 -19.00 5.95 -3.76
N ASP A 270 -19.95 6.31 -2.90
CA ASP A 270 -19.98 7.58 -2.16
C ASP A 270 -18.98 7.61 -1.00
N ILE A 271 -17.73 7.91 -1.34
CA ILE A 271 -16.60 7.97 -0.41
C ILE A 271 -16.71 9.11 0.58
N GLU A 272 -17.26 10.26 0.17
CA GLU A 272 -17.32 11.44 1.04
C GLU A 272 -18.33 11.25 2.17
N THR A 273 -19.49 10.66 1.89
CA THR A 273 -20.47 10.34 2.93
C THR A 273 -19.92 9.31 3.91
N ILE A 274 -19.25 8.27 3.41
CA ILE A 274 -18.59 7.27 4.27
C ILE A 274 -17.50 7.92 5.12
N TRP A 275 -16.64 8.73 4.52
CA TRP A 275 -15.58 9.44 5.22
C TRP A 275 -16.13 10.40 6.29
N ASN A 276 -17.14 11.21 5.95
CA ASN A 276 -17.77 12.14 6.89
C ASN A 276 -18.30 11.39 8.12
N HIS A 277 -18.96 10.26 7.89
CA HIS A 277 -19.49 9.43 8.97
C HIS A 277 -18.38 8.85 9.87
N LEU A 278 -17.37 8.22 9.27
CA LEU A 278 -16.34 7.51 10.04
C LEU A 278 -15.34 8.46 10.70
N PHE A 279 -14.94 9.53 10.02
CA PHE A 279 -13.97 10.49 10.55
C PHE A 279 -14.64 11.55 11.44
N ASN A 280 -15.64 12.29 10.94
CA ASN A 280 -16.21 13.41 11.70
C ASN A 280 -17.21 12.97 12.76
N GLU A 281 -18.06 11.99 12.48
CA GLU A 281 -19.12 11.59 13.42
C GLU A 281 -18.64 10.54 14.43
N MET A 282 -17.83 9.56 14.00
CA MET A 282 -17.33 8.49 14.87
C MET A 282 -15.95 8.77 15.49
N GLY A 283 -15.14 9.65 14.89
CA GLY A 283 -13.84 10.04 15.45
C GLY A 283 -12.70 9.06 15.18
N PHE A 284 -12.77 8.23 14.13
CA PHE A 284 -11.60 7.47 13.69
C PHE A 284 -10.47 8.41 13.26
N ALA A 285 -9.23 8.06 13.61
CA ALA A 285 -8.07 8.91 13.29
C ALA A 285 -7.73 8.89 11.80
N GLU A 286 -8.06 7.79 11.12
CA GLU A 286 -7.90 7.67 9.68
C GLU A 286 -8.95 6.72 9.06
N VAL A 287 -9.27 6.92 7.79
CA VAL A 287 -10.19 6.11 7.01
C VAL A 287 -9.51 5.69 5.71
N GLY A 288 -9.39 4.38 5.52
CA GLY A 288 -8.83 3.77 4.32
C GLY A 288 -9.88 3.02 3.51
N PHE A 289 -9.89 3.26 2.19
CA PHE A 289 -10.82 2.66 1.24
C PHE A 289 -10.11 1.61 0.39
N ALA A 290 -10.73 0.44 0.25
CA ALA A 290 -10.25 -0.62 -0.63
C ALA A 290 -11.39 -1.10 -1.55
N PRO A 291 -11.23 -1.00 -2.88
CA PRO A 291 -12.10 -1.68 -3.83
C PRO A 291 -12.13 -3.19 -3.55
N VAL A 292 -13.33 -3.78 -3.57
CA VAL A 292 -13.47 -5.22 -3.47
C VAL A 292 -12.79 -5.89 -4.66
N THR A 293 -12.14 -7.01 -4.38
CA THR A 293 -11.39 -7.81 -5.36
C THR A 293 -11.73 -9.27 -5.09
N SER A 294 -13.00 -9.64 -5.27
CA SER A 294 -13.57 -10.93 -4.88
C SER A 294 -13.64 -11.95 -6.02
N GLY A 295 -12.67 -11.94 -6.93
CA GLY A 295 -12.52 -12.96 -7.98
C GLY A 295 -13.84 -13.29 -8.70
N ASP A 296 -14.19 -14.58 -8.71
CA ASP A 296 -15.36 -15.15 -9.40
C ASP A 296 -16.73 -14.76 -8.82
N ILE A 297 -16.80 -14.17 -7.62
CA ILE A 297 -18.07 -13.68 -7.04
C ILE A 297 -18.41 -12.33 -7.68
N SER A 298 -18.88 -12.39 -8.92
CA SER A 298 -19.21 -11.23 -9.75
C SER A 298 -20.28 -10.31 -9.16
N ALA A 299 -21.12 -10.81 -8.24
CA ALA A 299 -22.27 -10.09 -7.71
C ALA A 299 -21.92 -8.85 -6.87
N TYR A 300 -20.69 -8.77 -6.32
CA TYR A 300 -20.26 -7.65 -5.49
C TYR A 300 -19.12 -6.83 -6.08
N ASN A 301 -18.48 -7.34 -7.13
CA ASN A 301 -17.39 -6.65 -7.82
C ASN A 301 -17.87 -5.34 -8.43
N LEU A 302 -17.06 -4.30 -8.29
CA LEU A 302 -17.31 -3.01 -8.95
C LEU A 302 -17.24 -3.20 -10.47
N THR A 303 -18.18 -2.62 -11.20
CA THR A 303 -18.06 -2.50 -12.66
C THR A 303 -16.93 -1.55 -13.03
N GLY A 304 -16.51 -1.55 -14.31
CA GLY A 304 -15.52 -0.58 -14.78
C GLY A 304 -15.97 0.88 -14.57
N GLU A 305 -17.25 1.17 -14.79
CA GLU A 305 -17.84 2.50 -14.57
C GLU A 305 -17.85 2.87 -13.07
N GLU A 306 -18.21 1.93 -12.21
CA GLU A 306 -18.19 2.16 -10.76
C GLU A 306 -16.76 2.37 -10.25
N LEU A 307 -15.77 1.67 -10.81
CA LEU A 307 -14.37 1.87 -10.45
C LEU A 307 -13.89 3.27 -10.88
N VAL A 308 -14.26 3.74 -12.06
CA VAL A 308 -14.03 5.14 -12.47
C VAL A 308 -14.66 6.11 -11.47
N GLN A 309 -15.90 5.85 -11.06
CA GLN A 309 -16.61 6.68 -10.08
C GLN A 309 -15.94 6.68 -8.70
N VAL A 310 -15.44 5.52 -8.24
CA VAL A 310 -14.66 5.39 -7.00
C VAL A 310 -13.44 6.30 -7.03
N PHE A 311 -12.64 6.25 -8.10
CA PHE A 311 -11.46 7.10 -8.21
C PHE A 311 -11.82 8.59 -8.34
N ALA A 312 -12.90 8.93 -9.04
CA ALA A 312 -13.41 10.30 -9.08
C ALA A 312 -13.79 10.82 -7.67
N ASN A 313 -14.47 9.99 -6.86
CA ASN A 313 -14.84 10.34 -5.49
C ASN A 313 -13.64 10.36 -4.54
N MET A 314 -12.62 9.51 -4.75
CA MET A 314 -11.35 9.60 -4.04
C MET A 314 -10.64 10.93 -4.32
N LYS A 315 -10.64 11.40 -5.57
CA LYS A 315 -10.09 12.71 -5.93
C LYS A 315 -10.91 13.86 -5.34
N ALA A 316 -12.25 13.74 -5.26
CA ALA A 316 -13.10 14.72 -4.59
C ALA A 316 -12.73 14.88 -3.11
N LEU A 317 -12.63 13.77 -2.36
CA LEU A 317 -12.15 13.79 -0.98
C LEU A 317 -10.70 14.29 -0.89
N GLY A 318 -9.86 13.98 -1.88
CA GLY A 318 -8.49 14.47 -1.96
C GLY A 318 -8.38 15.99 -2.10
N ARG A 319 -9.31 16.66 -2.78
CA ARG A 319 -9.35 18.13 -2.84
C ARG A 319 -9.68 18.73 -1.48
N ARG A 320 -10.61 18.12 -0.73
CA ARG A 320 -10.88 18.51 0.66
C ARG A 320 -9.68 18.26 1.59
N TYR A 321 -8.93 17.19 1.33
CA TYR A 321 -7.67 16.94 2.03
C TYR A 321 -6.65 18.05 1.77
N LEU A 322 -6.51 18.47 0.52
CA LEU A 322 -5.65 19.60 0.15
C LEU A 322 -6.08 20.88 0.87
N GLU A 323 -7.35 21.28 0.77
CA GLU A 323 -7.89 22.47 1.46
C GLU A 323 -7.57 22.44 2.96
N ALA A 324 -7.85 21.31 3.63
CA ALA A 324 -7.56 21.14 5.04
C ALA A 324 -6.05 21.16 5.34
N ALA A 325 -5.23 20.57 4.48
CA ALA A 325 -3.78 20.58 4.62
C ALA A 325 -3.22 22.00 4.52
N LEU A 326 -3.74 22.83 3.62
CA LEU A 326 -3.38 24.25 3.53
C LEU A 326 -3.76 25.03 4.80
N GLU A 327 -4.83 24.62 5.49
CA GLU A 327 -5.24 25.14 6.80
C GLU A 327 -4.53 24.46 8.00
N HIS A 328 -3.44 23.72 7.78
CA HIS A 328 -2.68 22.97 8.80
C HIS A 328 -3.43 21.82 9.50
N ARG A 329 -4.51 21.31 8.90
CA ARG A 329 -5.34 20.22 9.42
C ARG A 329 -5.11 18.92 8.61
N ASN A 330 -5.01 17.79 9.30
CA ASN A 330 -5.03 16.46 8.68
C ASN A 330 -6.42 15.84 8.87
N ILE A 331 -7.03 15.40 7.78
CA ILE A 331 -8.39 14.84 7.76
C ILE A 331 -8.41 13.30 7.64
N GLY A 332 -7.27 12.64 7.89
CA GLY A 332 -7.22 11.19 8.04
C GLY A 332 -7.58 10.38 6.79
N PHE A 333 -7.42 10.94 5.58
CA PHE A 333 -7.64 10.17 4.34
C PHE A 333 -6.43 9.29 4.03
N SER A 334 -6.43 8.03 4.50
CA SER A 334 -5.25 7.16 4.49
C SER A 334 -4.67 6.92 3.09
N ASN A 335 -5.52 6.76 2.07
CA ASN A 335 -5.07 6.45 0.71
C ASN A 335 -4.20 7.58 0.12
N LEU A 336 -4.66 8.84 0.22
CA LEU A 336 -3.90 9.99 -0.27
C LEU A 336 -2.71 10.27 0.63
N HIS A 337 -2.88 10.18 1.96
CA HIS A 337 -1.79 10.38 2.89
C HIS A 337 -0.60 9.44 2.59
N GLN A 338 -0.87 8.15 2.33
CA GLN A 338 0.18 7.20 1.94
C GLN A 338 0.85 7.55 0.61
N LEU A 339 0.09 8.00 -0.39
CA LEU A 339 0.66 8.43 -1.68
C LEU A 339 1.58 9.65 -1.49
N LEU A 340 1.18 10.63 -0.68
CA LEU A 340 2.01 11.79 -0.37
C LEU A 340 3.29 11.38 0.38
N THR A 341 3.22 10.42 1.30
CA THR A 341 4.40 9.82 1.94
C THR A 341 5.32 9.19 0.90
N ASP A 342 4.78 8.36 -0.01
CA ASP A 342 5.58 7.69 -1.04
C ASP A 342 6.30 8.68 -1.97
N ILE A 343 5.63 9.78 -2.34
CA ILE A 343 6.22 10.86 -3.16
C ILE A 343 7.30 11.61 -2.36
N HIS A 344 7.00 12.01 -1.12
CA HIS A 344 7.91 12.79 -0.29
C HIS A 344 9.21 12.04 0.03
N GLU A 345 9.11 10.75 0.33
CA GLU A 345 10.26 9.91 0.69
C GLU A 345 11.00 9.36 -0.52
N GLY A 346 10.51 9.60 -1.75
CA GLY A 346 11.09 9.05 -2.98
C GLY A 346 11.04 7.52 -2.99
N HIS A 347 9.94 6.93 -2.51
CA HIS A 347 9.81 5.48 -2.40
C HIS A 347 9.89 4.81 -3.77
N LYS A 348 10.97 4.04 -3.97
CA LYS A 348 11.17 3.19 -5.16
C LYS A 348 10.80 1.74 -4.87
N LYS A 349 9.53 1.41 -5.08
CA LYS A 349 9.03 0.04 -4.90
C LYS A 349 9.45 -0.85 -6.07
N ALA A 350 10.37 -1.77 -5.80
CA ALA A 350 10.73 -2.84 -6.73
C ALA A 350 9.58 -3.85 -6.89
N LEU A 351 8.94 -4.20 -5.78
CA LEU A 351 7.78 -5.08 -5.67
C LEU A 351 6.64 -4.38 -4.92
N PRO A 352 5.37 -4.82 -5.05
CA PRO A 352 4.18 -4.29 -4.36
C PRO A 352 4.23 -4.30 -2.81
N CYS A 353 3.12 -4.65 -2.15
CA CYS A 353 2.88 -4.47 -0.71
C CYS A 353 3.78 -5.26 0.27
N GLY A 354 4.91 -5.81 -0.17
CA GLY A 354 5.84 -6.58 0.67
C GLY A 354 5.45 -8.05 0.88
N ALA A 355 4.31 -8.50 0.33
CA ALA A 355 3.92 -9.91 0.28
C ALA A 355 5.04 -10.76 -0.35
N GLY A 356 5.43 -11.84 0.32
CA GLY A 356 6.54 -12.70 -0.07
C GLY A 356 7.95 -12.13 0.15
N LEU A 357 8.11 -10.80 0.25
CA LEU A 357 9.43 -10.15 0.41
C LEU A 357 9.78 -9.88 1.88
N LYS A 358 8.88 -9.20 2.60
CA LYS A 358 9.01 -8.86 4.02
C LYS A 358 7.96 -9.54 4.88
N MET A 359 6.89 -10.01 4.24
CA MET A 359 5.69 -10.51 4.90
C MET A 359 5.26 -11.85 4.31
N LEU A 360 4.96 -12.81 5.19
CA LEU A 360 4.23 -14.04 4.85
C LEU A 360 3.03 -14.20 5.77
N ALA A 361 1.98 -14.85 5.27
CA ALA A 361 0.84 -15.26 6.08
C ALA A 361 0.91 -16.75 6.38
N VAL A 362 0.57 -17.11 7.61
CA VAL A 362 0.54 -18.49 8.11
C VAL A 362 -0.91 -18.90 8.34
N ASP A 363 -1.29 -20.04 7.79
CA ASP A 363 -2.61 -20.64 8.03
C ASP A 363 -2.62 -21.54 9.30
N HIS A 364 -3.78 -22.12 9.61
CA HIS A 364 -3.94 -22.93 10.82
C HIS A 364 -3.13 -24.25 10.82
N LYS A 365 -2.53 -24.66 9.70
CA LYS A 365 -1.67 -25.85 9.55
C LYS A 365 -0.19 -25.49 9.49
N GLY A 366 0.14 -24.19 9.57
CA GLY A 366 1.51 -23.71 9.44
C GLY A 366 1.94 -23.45 8.00
N GLU A 367 1.05 -23.53 7.01
CA GLU A 367 1.42 -23.30 5.61
C GLU A 367 1.69 -21.82 5.32
N LEU A 368 2.75 -21.56 4.55
CA LEU A 368 3.22 -20.22 4.22
C LEU A 368 2.61 -19.72 2.92
N ASN A 369 1.97 -18.56 2.99
CA ASN A 369 1.25 -17.91 1.91
C ASN A 369 1.79 -16.49 1.71
N LEU A 370 1.66 -15.92 0.49
CA LEU A 370 2.15 -14.57 0.19
C LEU A 370 1.50 -13.49 1.08
N CYS A 371 0.20 -13.61 1.34
CA CYS A 371 -0.52 -12.74 2.25
C CYS A 371 -1.80 -13.43 2.77
N HIS A 372 -2.50 -12.77 3.71
CA HIS A 372 -3.73 -13.27 4.34
C HIS A 372 -4.88 -13.57 3.36
N ARG A 373 -4.79 -13.10 2.11
CA ARG A 373 -5.78 -13.36 1.07
C ARG A 373 -5.55 -14.66 0.30
N PHE A 374 -4.32 -15.15 0.28
CA PHE A 374 -3.98 -16.42 -0.36
C PHE A 374 -4.23 -17.63 0.55
N THR A 375 -4.44 -17.43 1.85
CA THR A 375 -4.71 -18.55 2.77
C THR A 375 -6.02 -19.24 2.42
N GLY A 376 -5.96 -20.53 2.12
CA GLY A 376 -7.10 -21.33 1.65
C GLY A 376 -7.32 -21.29 0.13
N SER A 377 -6.52 -20.54 -0.62
CA SER A 377 -6.54 -20.59 -2.09
C SER A 377 -5.89 -21.88 -2.63
N SER A 378 -6.06 -22.15 -3.92
CA SER A 378 -5.41 -23.27 -4.61
C SER A 378 -3.97 -22.96 -5.05
N LEU A 379 -3.47 -21.75 -4.80
CA LEU A 379 -2.08 -21.40 -5.11
C LEU A 379 -1.12 -22.26 -4.26
N PRO A 380 -0.04 -22.84 -4.85
CA PRO A 380 0.96 -23.57 -4.09
C PRO A 380 1.57 -22.72 -2.96
N THR A 381 1.76 -23.35 -1.80
CA THR A 381 2.34 -22.70 -0.61
C THR A 381 3.86 -22.62 -0.71
N PHE A 382 4.42 -21.61 -0.04
CA PHE A 382 5.85 -21.27 -0.04
C PHE A 382 6.59 -21.89 1.15
N GLY A 383 6.12 -23.05 1.61
CA GLY A 383 6.72 -23.80 2.73
C GLY A 383 5.77 -23.94 3.91
N ASN A 384 6.31 -24.42 5.02
CA ASN A 384 5.57 -24.61 6.27
C ASN A 384 6.46 -24.20 7.45
N VAL A 385 5.88 -23.61 8.50
CA VAL A 385 6.65 -23.11 9.67
C VAL A 385 7.51 -24.17 10.35
N HIS A 386 7.14 -25.45 10.24
CA HIS A 386 7.91 -26.56 10.82
C HIS A 386 9.05 -27.05 9.91
N SER A 387 8.90 -26.95 8.58
CA SER A 387 9.90 -27.40 7.59
C SER A 387 10.75 -26.28 6.99
N GLY A 388 10.34 -25.02 7.19
CA GLY A 388 11.00 -23.82 6.69
C GLY A 388 10.37 -23.24 5.43
N VAL A 389 10.91 -22.09 5.01
CA VAL A 389 10.51 -21.39 3.78
C VAL A 389 11.08 -22.11 2.56
N LYS A 390 10.26 -22.31 1.53
CA LYS A 390 10.68 -22.74 0.19
C LYS A 390 11.35 -21.58 -0.54
N GLN A 391 12.59 -21.29 -0.16
CA GLN A 391 13.32 -20.10 -0.59
C GLN A 391 13.48 -20.02 -2.12
N VAL A 392 13.71 -21.16 -2.79
CA VAL A 392 13.89 -21.17 -4.25
C VAL A 392 12.60 -20.74 -4.95
N GLU A 393 11.47 -21.35 -4.61
CA GLU A 393 10.17 -21.07 -5.20
C GLU A 393 9.69 -19.65 -4.88
N LEU A 394 9.93 -19.17 -3.65
CA LEU A 394 9.60 -17.80 -3.25
C LEU A 394 10.45 -16.79 -4.03
N ASN A 395 11.76 -17.00 -4.10
CA ASN A 395 12.68 -16.12 -4.82
C ASN A 395 12.42 -16.12 -6.32
N ASP A 396 12.05 -17.27 -6.90
CA ASP A 396 11.70 -17.37 -8.31
C ASP A 396 10.39 -16.61 -8.60
N PHE A 397 9.36 -16.74 -7.74
CA PHE A 397 8.13 -15.94 -7.84
C PHE A 397 8.41 -14.43 -7.76
N LEU A 398 9.21 -14.00 -6.79
CA LEU A 398 9.56 -12.58 -6.63
C LEU A 398 10.40 -12.07 -7.80
N SER A 399 11.31 -12.88 -8.33
CA SER A 399 12.14 -12.53 -9.48
C SER A 399 11.29 -12.40 -10.75
N GLN A 400 10.29 -13.27 -10.94
CA GLN A 400 9.34 -13.15 -12.05
C GLN A 400 8.49 -11.88 -11.95
N ARG A 401 8.05 -11.50 -10.74
CA ARG A 401 7.32 -10.23 -10.52
C ARG A 401 8.20 -9.00 -10.65
N LEU A 402 9.49 -9.12 -10.36
CA LEU A 402 10.45 -8.04 -10.49
C LEU A 402 10.78 -7.76 -11.96
N ASP A 403 10.83 -8.81 -12.79
CA ASP A 403 10.99 -8.67 -14.23
C ASP A 403 9.75 -8.05 -14.87
N ARG A 404 9.92 -6.84 -15.39
CA ARG A 404 8.87 -6.06 -16.07
C ARG A 404 9.03 -6.11 -17.58
N THR A 405 10.04 -6.80 -18.11
CA THR A 405 10.35 -6.85 -19.53
C THR A 405 9.16 -7.40 -20.32
N ASN A 406 8.86 -6.79 -21.47
CA ASN A 406 7.71 -7.14 -22.31
C ASN A 406 6.34 -6.99 -21.61
N THR A 407 6.27 -6.19 -20.56
CA THR A 407 5.00 -5.80 -19.92
C THR A 407 4.79 -4.31 -20.07
N GLY A 408 3.54 -3.84 -19.99
CA GLY A 408 3.25 -2.40 -19.94
C GLY A 408 3.79 -1.68 -18.69
N CYS A 409 4.46 -2.39 -17.76
CA CYS A 409 5.06 -1.82 -16.57
C CYS A 409 6.51 -1.35 -16.77
N ASP A 410 7.21 -1.80 -17.82
CA ASP A 410 8.62 -1.41 -18.07
C ASP A 410 8.80 0.08 -18.35
N SER A 411 7.82 0.68 -18.99
CA SER A 411 7.79 2.07 -19.47
C SER A 411 6.72 2.88 -18.74
N CYS A 412 6.04 2.29 -17.77
CA CYS A 412 4.96 2.95 -17.04
C CYS A 412 5.50 4.10 -16.18
N ARG A 413 4.85 5.27 -16.25
CA ARG A 413 5.22 6.47 -15.49
C ARG A 413 5.11 6.35 -13.97
N ILE A 414 4.36 5.37 -13.46
CA ILE A 414 4.19 5.13 -12.02
C ILE A 414 4.81 3.80 -11.56
N ARG A 415 5.69 3.19 -12.36
CA ARG A 415 6.20 1.82 -12.13
C ARG A 415 6.88 1.63 -10.77
N ASN A 416 7.46 2.69 -10.22
CA ASN A 416 8.14 2.67 -8.91
C ASN A 416 7.21 2.98 -7.73
N LEU A 417 5.97 3.42 -7.98
CA LEU A 417 4.95 3.65 -6.95
C LEU A 417 3.91 2.51 -6.90
N CYS A 418 3.59 1.92 -8.06
CA CYS A 418 2.58 0.87 -8.24
C CYS A 418 3.16 -0.56 -8.30
N SER A 419 4.33 -0.72 -8.92
CA SER A 419 5.04 -2.02 -9.05
C SER A 419 4.21 -3.16 -9.64
N GLY A 420 3.29 -2.84 -10.57
CA GLY A 420 2.49 -3.83 -11.28
C GLY A 420 1.27 -4.36 -10.53
N GLY A 421 0.90 -3.73 -9.39
CA GLY A 421 -0.37 -3.98 -8.69
C GLY A 421 -0.39 -5.20 -7.76
N CYS A 422 -1.58 -5.51 -7.21
CA CYS A 422 -1.76 -6.52 -6.17
C CYS A 422 -1.69 -7.95 -6.73
N TYR A 423 -0.86 -8.81 -6.12
CA TYR A 423 -0.73 -10.22 -6.53
C TYR A 423 -2.06 -10.99 -6.41
N HIS A 424 -2.79 -10.77 -5.31
CA HIS A 424 -4.05 -11.48 -5.09
C HIS A 424 -5.11 -11.05 -6.08
N GLU A 425 -5.21 -9.75 -6.37
CA GLU A 425 -6.16 -9.26 -7.36
C GLU A 425 -5.83 -9.80 -8.75
N SER A 426 -4.55 -9.89 -9.08
CA SER A 426 -4.11 -10.52 -10.31
C SER A 426 -4.51 -12.00 -10.37
N TYR A 427 -4.22 -12.75 -9.31
CA TYR A 427 -4.61 -14.16 -9.20
C TYR A 427 -6.12 -14.37 -9.30
N ALA A 428 -6.90 -13.57 -8.57
CA ALA A 428 -8.35 -13.67 -8.54
C ALA A 428 -9.00 -13.34 -9.89
N ARG A 429 -8.35 -12.53 -10.73
CA ARG A 429 -8.89 -12.10 -12.03
C ARG A 429 -8.35 -12.89 -13.21
N TYR A 430 -7.10 -13.31 -13.15
CA TYR A 430 -6.38 -13.92 -14.28
C TYR A 430 -5.92 -15.36 -13.99
N GLY A 431 -6.13 -15.87 -12.78
CA GLY A 431 -5.61 -17.17 -12.34
C GLY A 431 -4.10 -17.20 -12.11
N ASP A 432 -3.42 -16.06 -12.24
CA ASP A 432 -1.96 -15.95 -12.19
C ASP A 432 -1.55 -14.76 -11.30
N PRO A 433 -0.91 -14.98 -10.13
CA PRO A 433 -0.44 -13.90 -9.27
C PRO A 433 0.70 -13.08 -9.87
N THR A 434 1.30 -13.55 -10.97
CA THR A 434 2.44 -12.92 -11.65
C THR A 434 2.04 -11.94 -12.74
N HIS A 435 0.80 -12.02 -13.22
CA HIS A 435 0.27 -11.12 -14.25
C HIS A 435 0.11 -9.68 -13.68
N PRO A 436 0.40 -8.60 -14.42
CA PRO A 436 0.08 -7.25 -13.96
C PRO A 436 -1.43 -6.96 -13.94
N THR A 437 -1.88 -6.10 -13.03
CA THR A 437 -3.30 -5.73 -12.92
C THR A 437 -3.71 -4.63 -13.91
N TYR A 438 -3.89 -4.97 -15.18
CA TYR A 438 -4.12 -3.97 -16.24
C TYR A 438 -5.42 -3.19 -16.14
N HIS A 439 -6.47 -3.79 -15.56
CA HIS A 439 -7.83 -3.25 -15.62
C HIS A 439 -8.05 -1.91 -14.89
N TYR A 440 -7.10 -1.47 -14.06
CA TYR A 440 -7.16 -0.16 -13.39
C TYR A 440 -5.89 0.68 -13.59
N CYS A 441 -5.00 0.30 -14.52
CA CYS A 441 -3.72 1.01 -14.71
C CYS A 441 -3.91 2.51 -14.99
N GLU A 442 -4.84 2.88 -15.87
CA GLU A 442 -5.09 4.31 -16.16
C GLU A 442 -5.62 5.06 -14.95
N LEU A 443 -6.50 4.46 -14.16
CA LEU A 443 -7.03 5.06 -12.94
C LEU A 443 -5.94 5.30 -11.90
N MET A 444 -5.01 4.36 -11.75
CA MET A 444 -3.87 4.53 -10.85
C MET A 444 -2.87 5.57 -11.34
N ARG A 445 -2.67 5.68 -12.66
CA ARG A 445 -1.82 6.74 -13.22
C ARG A 445 -2.43 8.11 -13.00
N ASP A 446 -3.72 8.27 -13.28
CA ASP A 446 -4.48 9.48 -12.99
C ASP A 446 -4.49 9.81 -11.47
N TRP A 447 -4.61 8.81 -10.60
CA TRP A 447 -4.51 8.98 -9.15
C TRP A 447 -3.14 9.51 -8.70
N VAL A 448 -2.06 9.00 -9.28
CA VAL A 448 -0.70 9.49 -8.98
C VAL A 448 -0.49 10.90 -9.53
N ASP A 449 -0.98 11.20 -10.73
CA ASP A 449 -0.92 12.54 -11.31
C ASP A 449 -1.64 13.55 -10.39
N PHE A 450 -2.80 13.19 -9.87
CA PHE A 450 -3.52 13.96 -8.85
C PHE A 450 -2.74 14.08 -7.52
N GLY A 451 -2.09 13.00 -7.07
CA GLY A 451 -1.24 13.04 -5.87
C GLY A 451 -0.03 13.97 -6.02
N ILE A 452 0.58 14.01 -7.20
CA ILE A 452 1.65 14.96 -7.54
C ILE A 452 1.11 16.40 -7.45
N GLU A 453 -0.07 16.66 -8.01
CA GLU A 453 -0.73 17.97 -7.91
C GLU A 453 -0.92 18.40 -6.45
N VAL A 454 -1.55 17.53 -5.63
CA VAL A 454 -1.80 17.82 -4.22
C VAL A 454 -0.50 18.03 -3.44
N TYR A 455 0.50 17.16 -3.65
CA TYR A 455 1.81 17.27 -3.00
C TYR A 455 2.48 18.61 -3.35
N SER A 456 2.50 18.98 -4.63
CA SER A 456 3.12 20.21 -5.10
C SER A 456 2.46 21.45 -4.50
N ARG A 457 1.12 21.52 -4.47
CA ARG A 457 0.40 22.64 -3.86
C ARG A 457 0.68 22.75 -2.36
N ILE A 458 0.67 21.63 -1.63
CA ILE A 458 1.02 21.62 -0.19
C ILE A 458 2.47 22.08 0.02
N MET A 459 3.42 21.60 -0.77
CA MET A 459 4.83 22.01 -0.63
C MET A 459 5.05 23.50 -0.94
N ALA A 460 4.31 24.06 -1.88
CA ALA A 460 4.39 25.47 -2.24
C ALA A 460 3.78 26.39 -1.18
N GLU A 461 2.62 26.03 -0.62
CA GLU A 461 1.83 26.92 0.23
C GLU A 461 1.91 26.58 1.73
N ASN A 462 2.09 25.31 2.09
CA ASN A 462 2.18 24.85 3.48
C ASN A 462 3.14 23.67 3.68
N PRO A 463 4.46 23.84 3.46
CA PRO A 463 5.44 22.76 3.62
C PRO A 463 5.51 22.22 5.06
N ALA A 464 5.12 23.02 6.06
CA ALA A 464 5.07 22.58 7.46
C ALA A 464 4.09 21.42 7.69
N PHE A 465 3.06 21.28 6.85
CA PHE A 465 2.15 20.12 6.87
C PHE A 465 2.91 18.80 6.67
N ILE A 466 3.83 18.77 5.70
CA ILE A 466 4.61 17.58 5.36
C ILE A 466 5.50 17.19 6.53
N THR A 467 6.26 18.15 7.10
CA THR A 467 7.10 17.89 8.27
C THR A 467 6.28 17.36 9.45
N ARG A 468 5.10 17.94 9.70
CA ARG A 468 4.26 17.60 10.86
C ARG A 468 3.54 16.27 10.73
N TYR A 469 2.99 15.95 9.56
CA TYR A 469 2.07 14.82 9.40
C TYR A 469 2.60 13.70 8.52
N ILE A 470 3.52 13.98 7.59
CA ILE A 470 4.09 12.98 6.67
C ILE A 470 5.41 12.44 7.24
N THR A 471 6.37 13.30 7.57
CA THR A 471 7.70 12.87 8.05
C THR A 471 7.66 12.27 9.47
N ALA A 472 6.71 12.70 10.32
CA ALA A 472 6.62 12.28 11.71
C ALA A 472 6.32 10.78 11.93
N ARG A 473 5.85 10.05 10.91
CA ARG A 473 5.61 8.59 10.99
C ARG A 473 6.89 7.76 11.22
N LYS A 474 8.09 8.36 11.18
CA LYS A 474 9.37 7.70 11.54
C LYS A 474 9.64 7.56 13.04
N VAL A 475 8.94 8.30 13.90
CA VAL A 475 9.35 8.51 15.30
C VAL A 475 8.57 7.63 16.30
N HIS A 476 7.61 6.82 15.86
CA HIS A 476 6.74 6.04 16.75
C HIS A 476 6.69 4.56 16.43
#